data_AF-A0A9D1YYD2-F1
#
_entry.id   AF-A0A9D1YYD2-F1
#
_cell.length_a   1.000
_cell.length_b   1.000
_cell.length_c   1.000
_cell.angle_alpha   90.00
_cell.angle_beta   90.00
_cell.angle_gamma   90.00
#
_symmetry.space_group_name_H-M   'P 1'
#
loop_
_entity.id
_entity.type
_entity.pdbx_description
1 polymer ?
#
loop_
_entity_poly.entity_id
_entity_poly.type
_entity_poly.pdbx_seq_one_letter_code
_entity_poly.pdbx_strand_id
1 'polypeptide(L)' 'MSRPRPDYSGMTVNERLSAAGLLPQWDAAIAAGDRQRAIDVLGRIDMDETRASPTVDATLGDPSKYGFPPSR' A
#
# COMPACT_ATOMS: atom_id res chain seq x y z
N MET A 1 -13.61 24.00 -8.92
CA MET A 1 -14.37 22.77 -8.60
C MET A 1 -13.35 21.71 -8.22
N SER A 2 -13.30 21.29 -6.95
CA SER A 2 -12.42 20.20 -6.52
C SER A 2 -12.95 18.90 -7.10
N ARG A 3 -12.11 18.11 -7.79
CA ARG A 3 -12.51 16.75 -8.20
C ARG A 3 -12.94 15.97 -6.94
N PRO A 4 -14.04 15.19 -7.01
CA PRO A 4 -14.36 14.25 -5.93
C PRO A 4 -13.14 13.34 -5.71
N ARG A 5 -12.77 13.09 -4.46
CA ARG A 5 -11.80 12.04 -4.17
C ARG A 5 -12.37 10.72 -4.68
N PRO A 6 -11.53 9.79 -5.17
CA PRO A 6 -12.01 8.48 -5.58
C PRO A 6 -12.74 7.80 -4.41
N ASP A 7 -13.89 7.20 -4.68
CA ASP A 7 -14.58 6.38 -3.70
C ASP A 7 -13.96 4.97 -3.70
N TYR A 8 -13.25 4.66 -2.61
CA TYR A 8 -12.59 3.38 -2.39
C TYR A 8 -13.42 2.40 -1.55
N SER A 9 -14.69 2.74 -1.25
CA SER A 9 -15.56 1.86 -0.48
C SER A 9 -15.79 0.52 -1.19
N GLY A 10 -15.78 -0.57 -0.42
CA GLY A 10 -15.92 -1.93 -0.95
C GLY A 10 -14.67 -2.51 -1.64
N MET A 11 -13.61 -1.73 -1.87
CA MET A 11 -12.36 -2.21 -2.46
C MET A 11 -11.39 -2.74 -1.41
N THR A 12 -10.69 -3.82 -1.75
CA THR A 12 -9.48 -4.29 -1.06
C THR A 12 -8.31 -3.31 -1.24
N VAL A 13 -7.26 -3.42 -0.41
CA VAL A 13 -6.08 -2.54 -0.51
C VAL A 13 -5.43 -2.59 -1.89
N ASN A 14 -5.27 -3.79 -2.46
CA ASN A 14 -4.68 -3.98 -3.78
C ASN A 14 -5.51 -3.34 -4.90
N GLU A 15 -6.84 -3.47 -4.84
CA GLU A 15 -7.74 -2.83 -5.81
C GLU A 15 -7.67 -1.30 -5.73
N ARG A 16 -7.57 -0.73 -4.52
CA ARG A 16 -7.38 0.71 -4.34
C ARG A 16 -6.04 1.19 -4.90
N LEU A 17 -4.96 0.47 -4.61
CA LEU A 17 -3.63 0.77 -5.15
C LEU A 17 -3.63 0.71 -6.69
N SER A 18 -4.32 -0.27 -7.27
CA SER A 18 -4.49 -0.41 -8.72
C SER A 18 -5.27 0.77 -9.31
N ALA A 19 -6.45 1.07 -8.74
CA ALA A 19 -7.30 2.18 -9.18
C ALA A 19 -6.60 3.56 -9.06
N ALA A 20 -5.73 3.72 -8.06
CA ALA A 20 -4.93 4.92 -7.85
C ALA A 20 -3.63 4.97 -8.68
N GLY A 21 -3.27 3.88 -9.39
CA GLY A 21 -2.01 3.78 -10.12
C GLY A 21 -0.76 3.75 -9.23
N LEU A 22 -0.91 3.29 -7.98
CA LEU A 22 0.14 3.31 -6.95
C LEU A 22 0.83 1.96 -6.75
N LEU A 23 0.40 0.89 -7.41
CA LEU A 23 1.02 -0.44 -7.33
C LEU A 23 2.55 -0.39 -7.51
N PRO A 24 3.13 0.28 -8.52
CA PRO A 24 4.59 0.31 -8.68
C PRO A 24 5.32 0.99 -7.50
N GLN A 25 4.67 1.94 -6.83
CA GLN A 25 5.25 2.67 -5.70
C GLN A 25 5.19 1.84 -4.41
N TRP A 26 4.08 1.12 -4.24
CA TRP A 26 3.92 0.12 -3.19
C TRP A 26 4.96 -0.99 -3.33
N ASP A 27 5.07 -1.59 -4.52
CA ASP A 27 5.98 -2.70 -4.77
C ASP A 27 7.43 -2.31 -4.53
N ALA A 28 7.84 -1.12 -4.99
CA ALA A 28 9.17 -0.59 -4.75
C ALA A 28 9.45 -0.35 -3.25
N ALA A 29 8.47 0.11 -2.49
CA ALA A 29 8.62 0.34 -1.05
C ALA A 29 8.77 -0.97 -0.27
N ILE A 30 7.94 -1.97 -0.58
CA ILE A 30 8.03 -3.30 0.05
C ILE A 30 9.34 -4.00 -0.31
N ALA A 31 9.73 -3.98 -1.59
CA ALA A 31 10.99 -4.58 -2.04
C ALA A 31 12.23 -3.93 -1.38
N ALA A 32 12.17 -2.63 -1.08
CA ALA A 32 13.23 -1.91 -0.38
C ALA A 32 13.18 -2.07 1.15
N GLY A 33 12.15 -2.71 1.71
CA GLY A 33 11.93 -2.74 3.16
C GLY A 33 11.60 -1.36 3.76
N ASP A 34 11.19 -0.40 2.94
CA ASP A 34 10.96 0.98 3.35
C ASP A 34 9.55 1.15 3.92
N ARG A 35 9.45 0.86 5.23
CA ARG A 35 8.20 0.94 6.00
C ARG A 35 7.51 2.30 5.88
N GLN A 36 8.25 3.39 6.04
CA GLN A 36 7.65 4.73 6.05
C GLN A 36 7.08 5.06 4.67
N ARG A 37 7.82 4.76 3.61
CA ARG A 37 7.35 4.96 2.24
C ARG A 37 6.13 4.10 1.91
N ALA A 38 6.08 2.86 2.41
CA ALA A 38 4.91 2.00 2.21
C ALA A 38 3.66 2.56 2.92
N ILE A 39 3.82 3.12 4.13
CA ILE A 39 2.73 3.82 4.84
C ILE A 39 2.27 5.05 4.06
N ASP A 40 3.21 5.86 3.56
CA ASP A 40 2.89 7.06 2.77
C ASP A 40 2.11 6.72 1.49
N VAL A 41 2.40 5.57 0.87
CA VAL A 41 1.65 5.07 -0.28
C VAL A 41 0.21 4.69 0.10
N LEU A 42 0.01 3.98 1.21
CA LEU A 42 -1.34 3.65 1.71
C LEU A 42 -2.13 4.90 2.14
N GLY A 43 -1.44 5.92 2.65
CA GLY A 43 -2.03 7.23 2.95
C GLY A 43 -2.74 7.88 1.76
N ARG A 44 -2.30 7.60 0.53
CA ARG A 44 -2.89 8.15 -0.70
C ARG A 44 -4.18 7.44 -1.13
N ILE A 45 -4.52 6.31 -0.52
CA ILE A 45 -5.76 5.54 -0.77
C ILE A 45 -6.70 5.54 0.45
N ASP A 46 -6.72 6.66 1.17
CA ASP A 46 -7.55 6.92 2.36
C ASP A 46 -7.35 5.88 3.49
N MET A 47 -6.14 5.36 3.64
CA MET A 47 -5.72 4.61 4.83
C MET A 47 -4.86 5.50 5.71
N ASP A 48 -5.40 5.92 6.86
CA ASP A 48 -4.61 6.58 7.89
C ASP A 48 -3.49 5.68 8.43
N GLU A 49 -2.54 6.26 9.18
CA GLU A 49 -1.40 5.55 9.73
C GLU A 49 -1.78 4.36 10.62
N THR A 50 -2.91 4.46 11.35
CA THR A 50 -3.38 3.39 12.24
C THR A 50 -3.85 2.16 11.47
N ARG A 51 -4.41 2.36 10.27
CA ARG A 51 -4.83 1.29 9.36
C ARG A 51 -3.69 0.83 8.44
N ALA A 52 -2.81 1.73 8.03
CA ALA A 52 -1.69 1.44 7.13
C ALA A 52 -0.58 0.64 7.83
N SER A 53 -0.21 1.02 9.06
CA SER A 53 0.91 0.40 9.78
C SER A 53 0.79 -1.12 9.90
N PRO A 54 -0.33 -1.71 10.36
CA PRO A 54 -0.45 -3.17 10.49
C PRO A 54 -0.36 -3.90 9.14
N THR A 55 -0.90 -3.30 8.08
CA THR A 55 -0.79 -3.88 6.72
C THR A 55 0.65 -3.91 6.26
N VAL A 56 1.38 -2.80 6.42
CA VAL A 56 2.79 -2.71 6.05
C VAL A 56 3.64 -3.67 6.89
N ASP A 57 3.44 -3.68 8.21
CA ASP A 57 4.19 -4.53 9.13
C ASP A 57 3.96 -6.03 8.84
N ALA A 58 2.72 -6.41 8.53
CA ALA A 58 2.39 -7.77 8.12
C ALA A 58 3.02 -8.15 6.76
N THR A 59 3.03 -7.23 5.79
CA THR A 59 3.66 -7.48 4.48
C THR A 59 5.17 -7.57 4.58
N LEU A 60 5.82 -6.68 5.33
CA LEU A 60 7.26 -6.70 5.53
C LEU A 60 7.74 -7.89 6.38
N GLY A 61 6.88 -8.40 7.29
CA GLY A 61 7.20 -9.57 8.10
C GLY A 61 7.26 -10.88 7.30
N ASP A 62 6.48 -11.00 6.21
CA ASP A 62 6.55 -12.12 5.28
C ASP A 62 6.14 -11.68 3.86
N PRO A 63 7.04 -11.02 3.10
CA PRO A 63 6.72 -10.50 1.77
C PRO A 63 6.33 -11.61 0.79
N SER A 64 6.87 -12.82 0.97
CA SER A 64 6.64 -13.97 0.10
C SER A 64 5.18 -14.44 0.10
N LYS A 65 4.51 -14.35 1.26
CA LYS A 65 3.07 -14.61 1.38
C LYS A 65 2.20 -13.67 0.56
N TYR A 66 2.71 -12.48 0.25
CA TYR A 66 2.02 -11.45 -0.53
C TYR A 66 2.54 -11.34 -1.96
N GLY A 67 3.33 -12.31 -2.43
CA GLY A 67 3.81 -12.36 -3.82
C GLY A 67 5.05 -11.51 -4.11
N PHE A 68 5.68 -10.93 -3.08
CA PHE A 68 6.96 -10.25 -3.23
C PHE A 68 8.11 -11.26 -3.16
N PRO A 69 9.11 -11.15 -4.05
CA PRO A 69 10.31 -11.97 -3.92
C PRO A 69 10.98 -11.70 -2.57
N PRO A 70 11.64 -12.70 -1.95
CA PRO A 70 12.40 -12.47 -0.73
C PRO A 70 13.44 -11.37 -0.97
N SER A 71 13.53 -10.43 -0.03
CA SER A 71 14.54 -9.37 -0.04
C SER A 71 15.92 -10.04 -0.15
N ARG A 72 16.66 -9.71 -1.21
CA ARG A 72 18.02 -10.22 -1.46
C ARG A 72 19.03 -9.57 -0.53
#